data_AF-A0AAU3K2Y1-F1
#
_entry.id   AF-A0AAU3K2Y1-F1
#
_cell.length_a   1.000
_cell.length_b   1.000
_cell.length_c   1.000
_cell.angle_alpha   90.00
_cell.angle_beta   90.00
_cell.angle_gamma   90.00
#
_symmetry.space_group_name_H-M   'P 1'
#
loop_
_entity.id
_entity.type
_entity.pdbx_description
1 polymer ?
#
loop_
_entity_poly.entity_id
_entity_poly.type
_entity_poly.pdbx_seq_one_letter_code
_entity_poly.pdbx_strand_id
1 'polypeptide(L)'
;MDEYVIEQFMWSYQPHFRIGVEVAAKFALEAIGFFGEPKVILIGFQVAGEHKFEICIEPENGPYAPLDLQDVVRRGSELYAAHPRSTMIHSVAHHHEQQHRQLRDQMRAKAIEEALAANPVGRNQSFFASGSVRVGDYEVHTVLGVRKDALECVPKIETEEIGNFPVFRSLVHAVIDEVIRHARRALYIPDAGSGVISASTDEIVRSATESMVRSILYCTGFWFGGDNHLLMSRLSALPYEGRSGSGRIIISRPEDPAVEVFVKLRDQVEMKNTSAIRKLLEASGTEADLLSDGQFVYGLGVMRPEYDVASETVLVIGVTQRGVWELSHAGIALLTVQDGIPHLPTPMLNEDYFEDLVERFFPDAEFSALLSAARAAGDHRHGAMLIISADAIEEAQRLSPQAWSIEPTLLTAGLLTQLTDMDGGVLVDPQGRCHAIGVILDGKAQGKGDPARGSRFNNAVRYLGSNPPATIVIVYSADGTINILPQLHPRVDKAVVTSAVDDYLAAASTDPLDVHETSNAWDVVKLLCFYLSDQQCEMLNQARVRVDEWEEKNLNFRIVRSDLIANPDMNDSYWL
;
A
#
# COMPACT_ATOMS: atom_id res chain seq x y z
N MET A 1 -32.86 -6.30 28.97
CA MET A 1 -31.48 -6.81 29.14
C MET A 1 -31.46 -8.14 28.43
N ASP A 2 -31.35 -8.10 27.11
CA ASP A 2 -30.95 -9.29 26.37
C ASP A 2 -29.42 -9.28 26.38
N GLU A 3 -28.83 -10.32 26.95
CA GLU A 3 -27.39 -10.58 26.82
C GLU A 3 -27.06 -10.62 25.33
N TYR A 4 -25.94 -10.02 24.90
CA TYR A 4 -25.44 -10.23 23.54
C TYR A 4 -25.01 -11.70 23.44
N VAL A 5 -25.91 -12.54 22.93
CA VAL A 5 -25.69 -13.97 22.72
C VAL A 5 -25.06 -14.14 21.35
N ILE A 6 -23.83 -14.66 21.33
CA ILE A 6 -23.14 -15.12 20.12
C ILE A 6 -23.84 -16.42 19.69
N GLU A 7 -24.55 -16.42 18.56
CA GLU A 7 -25.29 -17.59 18.08
C GLU A 7 -24.37 -18.66 17.47
N GLN A 8 -23.43 -18.22 16.64
CA GLN A 8 -22.37 -18.99 15.99
C GLN A 8 -21.11 -18.97 16.86
N PHE A 9 -21.25 -19.50 18.07
CA PHE A 9 -20.21 -19.53 19.08
C PHE A 9 -19.09 -20.53 18.74
N MET A 10 -17.88 -20.01 18.49
CA MET A 10 -16.64 -20.79 18.45
C MET A 10 -15.88 -20.69 19.77
N TRP A 11 -15.71 -19.46 20.30
CA TRP A 11 -15.20 -19.18 21.65
C TRP A 11 -15.55 -17.74 22.09
N SER A 12 -15.46 -17.46 23.39
CA SER A 12 -15.96 -16.21 23.99
C SER A 12 -15.30 -14.91 23.52
N TYR A 13 -14.07 -14.97 22.99
CA TYR A 13 -13.30 -13.79 22.59
C TYR A 13 -13.20 -13.62 21.07
N GLN A 14 -13.96 -14.39 20.28
CA GLN A 14 -13.93 -14.32 18.82
C GLN A 14 -14.09 -12.91 18.24
N PRO A 15 -15.00 -12.02 18.75
CA PRO A 15 -15.16 -10.69 18.16
C PRO A 15 -13.96 -9.79 18.49
N HIS A 16 -13.44 -9.89 19.72
CA HIS A 16 -12.26 -9.13 20.16
C HIS A 16 -11.02 -9.53 19.37
N PHE A 17 -10.85 -10.84 19.14
CA PHE A 17 -9.77 -11.36 18.32
C PHE A 17 -9.85 -10.82 16.89
N ARG A 18 -11.02 -10.93 16.24
CA ARG A 18 -11.26 -10.43 14.88
C ARG A 18 -10.91 -8.95 14.76
N ILE A 19 -11.46 -8.11 15.66
CA ILE A 19 -11.21 -6.66 15.67
C ILE A 19 -9.73 -6.36 15.86
N GLY A 20 -9.05 -7.06 16.78
CA GLY A 20 -7.63 -6.86 17.00
C GLY A 20 -6.78 -7.15 15.76
N VAL A 21 -7.10 -8.22 15.02
CA VAL A 21 -6.40 -8.55 13.77
C VAL A 21 -6.69 -7.50 12.69
N GLU A 22 -7.94 -7.02 12.58
CA GLU A 22 -8.33 -5.99 11.61
C GLU A 22 -7.57 -4.67 11.85
N VAL A 23 -7.47 -4.25 13.12
CA VAL A 23 -6.71 -3.06 13.52
C VAL A 23 -5.22 -3.23 13.23
N ALA A 24 -4.65 -4.39 13.55
CA ALA A 24 -3.24 -4.69 13.24
C ALA A 24 -2.96 -4.68 11.73
N ALA A 25 -3.86 -5.27 10.94
CA ALA A 25 -3.78 -5.26 9.47
C ALA A 25 -3.80 -3.82 8.94
N LYS A 26 -4.73 -3.00 9.43
CA LYS A 26 -4.85 -1.59 9.05
C LYS A 26 -3.55 -0.83 9.29
N PHE A 27 -3.02 -0.87 10.51
CA PHE A 27 -1.80 -0.14 10.83
C PHE A 27 -0.57 -0.65 10.06
N ALA A 28 -0.44 -1.96 9.87
CA ALA A 28 0.67 -2.54 9.12
C ALA A 28 0.66 -2.15 7.64
N LEU A 29 -0.53 -2.12 7.02
CA LEU A 29 -0.70 -1.70 5.64
C LEU A 29 -0.49 -0.18 5.47
N GLU A 30 -1.05 0.64 6.36
CA GLU A 30 -0.87 2.09 6.32
C GLU A 30 0.60 2.49 6.54
N ALA A 31 1.34 1.77 7.40
CA ALA A 31 2.76 2.02 7.65
C ALA A 31 3.65 1.87 6.40
N ILE A 32 3.27 0.99 5.47
CA ILE A 32 3.95 0.84 4.18
C ILE A 32 3.37 1.73 3.07
N GLY A 33 2.39 2.60 3.39
CA GLY A 33 1.75 3.50 2.43
C GLY A 33 0.59 2.87 1.63
N PHE A 34 0.02 1.74 2.09
CA PHE A 34 -1.11 1.09 1.44
C PHE A 34 -2.42 1.30 2.19
N PHE A 35 -3.44 1.84 1.50
CA PHE A 35 -4.76 2.12 2.07
C PHE A 35 -5.83 1.22 1.43
N GLY A 36 -5.88 -0.05 1.85
CA GLY A 36 -6.74 -1.07 1.24
C GLY A 36 -8.00 -1.46 2.02
N GLU A 37 -8.37 -0.70 3.05
CA GLU A 37 -9.55 -0.95 3.91
C GLU A 37 -9.69 -2.42 4.36
N PRO A 38 -8.73 -2.95 5.15
CA PRO A 38 -8.74 -4.36 5.51
C PRO A 38 -9.98 -4.74 6.33
N LYS A 39 -10.56 -5.90 6.01
CA LYS A 39 -11.68 -6.51 6.73
C LYS A 39 -11.30 -7.93 7.14
N VAL A 40 -11.53 -8.29 8.40
CA VAL A 40 -11.21 -9.62 8.90
C VAL A 40 -12.48 -10.43 9.14
N ILE A 41 -12.47 -11.68 8.70
CA ILE A 41 -13.53 -12.67 8.92
C ILE A 41 -12.90 -13.89 9.56
N LEU A 42 -13.54 -14.46 10.58
CA LEU A 42 -13.15 -15.76 11.13
C LEU A 42 -14.15 -16.80 10.68
N ILE A 43 -13.66 -17.96 10.22
CA ILE A 43 -14.50 -19.05 9.73
C ILE A 43 -14.10 -20.33 10.46
N GLY A 44 -14.99 -20.87 11.27
CA GLY A 44 -14.80 -22.11 12.02
C GLY A 44 -15.52 -23.27 11.37
N PHE A 45 -14.83 -24.39 11.16
CA PHE A 45 -15.44 -25.66 10.77
C PHE A 45 -15.48 -26.59 11.98
N GLN A 46 -16.66 -27.11 12.32
CA GLN A 46 -16.85 -27.98 13.46
C GLN A 46 -16.07 -29.30 13.27
N VAL A 47 -15.30 -29.69 14.29
CA VAL A 47 -14.52 -30.95 14.31
C VAL A 47 -14.80 -31.81 15.54
N ALA A 48 -15.53 -31.29 16.52
CA ALA A 48 -15.95 -32.01 17.72
C ALA A 48 -17.26 -31.41 18.29
N GLY A 49 -17.78 -32.02 19.35
CA GLY A 49 -18.99 -31.54 20.04
C GLY A 49 -20.29 -31.72 19.23
N GLU A 50 -21.41 -31.37 19.84
CA GLU A 50 -22.71 -31.25 19.18
C GLU A 50 -23.12 -29.77 19.24
N HIS A 51 -23.07 -29.09 18.10
CA HIS A 51 -23.34 -27.66 17.98
C HIS A 51 -24.45 -27.41 16.94
N LYS A 52 -25.12 -26.26 17.03
CA LYS A 52 -26.18 -25.87 16.09
C LYS A 52 -25.65 -25.61 14.67
N PHE A 53 -24.41 -25.15 14.56
CA PHE A 53 -23.78 -24.74 13.30
C PHE A 53 -22.54 -25.57 13.02
N GLU A 54 -22.49 -26.23 11.86
CA GLU A 54 -21.29 -26.95 11.39
C GLU A 54 -20.21 -25.98 10.89
N ILE A 55 -20.63 -24.80 10.43
CA ILE A 55 -19.78 -23.69 10.01
C ILE A 55 -20.21 -22.44 10.77
N CYS A 56 -19.28 -21.83 11.48
CA CYS A 56 -19.47 -20.55 12.18
C CYS A 56 -18.71 -19.44 11.46
N ILE A 57 -19.30 -18.25 11.37
CA ILE A 57 -18.69 -17.05 10.78
C ILE A 57 -18.73 -15.92 11.81
N GLU A 58 -17.62 -15.21 11.97
CA GLU A 58 -17.50 -13.99 12.78
C GLU A 58 -16.98 -12.84 11.90
N PRO A 59 -17.74 -11.74 11.73
CA PRO A 59 -18.96 -11.39 12.47
C PRO A 59 -20.19 -12.15 11.98
N GLU A 60 -21.06 -12.56 12.92
CA GLU A 60 -22.28 -13.34 12.63
C GLU A 60 -23.31 -12.57 11.81
N ASN A 61 -23.38 -11.26 12.07
CA ASN A 61 -24.24 -10.36 11.33
C ASN A 61 -23.59 -9.90 10.03
N GLY A 62 -22.43 -10.44 9.64
CA GLY A 62 -21.69 -10.01 8.44
C GLY A 62 -22.43 -10.25 7.12
N PRO A 63 -21.80 -9.91 5.98
CA PRO A 63 -22.44 -10.06 4.67
C PRO A 63 -22.39 -11.51 4.16
N TYR A 64 -21.83 -12.42 4.94
CA TYR A 64 -21.65 -13.83 4.64
C TYR A 64 -22.39 -14.68 5.66
N ALA A 65 -23.12 -15.68 5.17
CA ALA A 65 -23.79 -16.67 5.98
C ALA A 65 -23.08 -18.03 5.86
N PRO A 66 -23.22 -18.94 6.84
CA PRO A 66 -22.68 -20.30 6.76
C PRO A 66 -23.05 -21.05 5.48
N LEU A 67 -24.22 -20.75 4.91
CA LEU A 67 -24.71 -21.33 3.67
C LEU A 67 -23.82 -20.98 2.46
N ASP A 68 -23.20 -19.80 2.44
CA ASP A 68 -22.28 -19.38 1.38
C ASP A 68 -21.00 -20.24 1.35
N LEU A 69 -20.70 -20.94 2.45
CA LEU A 69 -19.51 -21.76 2.63
C LEU A 69 -19.79 -23.27 2.64
N GLN A 70 -21.03 -23.69 2.39
CA GLN A 70 -21.43 -25.10 2.47
C GLN A 70 -20.61 -26.03 1.56
N ASP A 71 -20.15 -25.50 0.41
CA ASP A 71 -19.39 -26.26 -0.59
C ASP A 71 -17.88 -26.25 -0.36
N VAL A 72 -17.38 -25.47 0.62
CA VAL A 72 -15.93 -25.28 0.85
C VAL A 72 -15.23 -26.60 1.15
N VAL A 73 -15.84 -27.49 1.93
CA VAL A 73 -15.23 -28.80 2.28
C VAL A 73 -15.06 -29.68 1.05
N ARG A 74 -16.10 -29.73 0.19
CA ARG A 74 -16.07 -30.46 -1.08
C ARG A 74 -15.03 -29.83 -2.02
N ARG A 75 -15.08 -28.51 -2.20
CA ARG A 75 -14.16 -27.78 -3.07
C ARG A 75 -12.69 -27.90 -2.64
N GLY A 76 -12.42 -27.80 -1.34
CA GLY A 76 -11.07 -28.01 -0.80
C GLY A 76 -10.54 -29.43 -1.04
N SER A 77 -11.41 -30.44 -1.03
CA SER A 77 -11.05 -31.82 -1.35
C SER A 77 -10.71 -31.99 -2.85
N GLU A 78 -11.45 -31.32 -3.74
CA GLU A 78 -11.15 -31.29 -5.18
C GLU A 78 -9.81 -30.60 -5.46
N LEU A 79 -9.56 -29.44 -4.83
CA LEU A 79 -8.30 -28.71 -4.94
C LEU A 79 -7.13 -29.56 -4.44
N TYR A 80 -7.28 -30.26 -3.31
CA TYR A 80 -6.29 -31.21 -2.82
C TYR A 80 -6.02 -32.32 -3.83
N ALA A 81 -7.05 -32.97 -4.37
CA ALA A 81 -6.86 -34.05 -5.34
C ALA A 81 -6.13 -33.58 -6.62
N ALA A 82 -6.40 -32.35 -7.07
CA ALA A 82 -5.76 -31.76 -8.24
C ALA A 82 -4.32 -31.25 -7.98
N HIS A 83 -3.94 -31.02 -6.72
CA HIS A 83 -2.66 -30.41 -6.37
C HIS A 83 -1.48 -31.39 -6.61
N PRO A 84 -0.38 -31.00 -7.27
CA PRO A 84 0.76 -31.89 -7.55
C PRO A 84 1.33 -32.60 -6.30
N ARG A 85 1.47 -31.85 -5.20
CA ARG A 85 1.93 -32.37 -3.89
C ARG A 85 1.00 -33.40 -3.22
N SER A 86 -0.23 -33.62 -3.71
CA SER A 86 -1.15 -34.60 -3.13
C SER A 86 -0.70 -36.05 -3.34
N THR A 87 0.10 -36.28 -4.39
CA THR A 87 0.67 -37.59 -4.72
C THR A 87 2.10 -37.78 -4.21
N MET A 88 2.69 -36.76 -3.56
CA MET A 88 4.05 -36.81 -3.05
C MET A 88 4.15 -37.74 -1.82
N ILE A 89 5.05 -38.71 -1.87
CA ILE A 89 5.29 -39.63 -0.77
C ILE A 89 6.48 -39.14 0.05
N HIS A 90 6.31 -39.09 1.37
CA HIS A 90 7.40 -38.81 2.31
C HIS A 90 7.77 -40.10 3.04
N SER A 91 9.07 -40.38 3.14
CA SER A 91 9.60 -41.62 3.70
C SER A 91 9.28 -41.82 5.18
N VAL A 92 9.02 -40.74 5.92
CA VAL A 92 8.73 -40.76 7.35
C VAL A 92 7.21 -40.60 7.56
N ALA A 93 6.56 -41.60 8.13
CA ALA A 93 5.09 -41.67 8.22
C ALA A 93 4.43 -40.46 8.91
N HIS A 94 4.95 -40.02 10.07
CA HIS A 94 4.40 -38.85 10.75
C HIS A 94 4.57 -37.56 9.93
N HIS A 95 5.70 -37.42 9.22
CA HIS A 95 5.95 -36.29 8.34
C HIS A 95 5.03 -36.33 7.11
N HIS A 96 4.80 -37.52 6.53
CA HIS A 96 3.85 -37.72 5.45
C HIS A 96 2.44 -37.29 5.83
N GLU A 97 1.93 -37.78 6.97
CA GLU A 97 0.61 -37.41 7.47
C GLU A 97 0.51 -35.90 7.76
N GLN A 98 1.53 -35.31 8.36
CA GLN A 98 1.57 -33.88 8.66
C GLN A 98 1.55 -33.03 7.38
N GLN A 99 2.37 -33.37 6.38
CA GLN A 99 2.41 -32.64 5.10
C GLN A 99 1.09 -32.72 4.36
N HIS A 100 0.45 -33.90 4.30
CA HIS A 100 -0.87 -34.02 3.68
C HIS A 100 -1.97 -33.32 4.47
N ARG A 101 -1.91 -33.32 5.80
CA ARG A 101 -2.85 -32.56 6.63
C ARG A 101 -2.71 -31.05 6.37
N GLN A 102 -1.48 -30.54 6.36
CA GLN A 102 -1.20 -29.13 6.03
C GLN A 102 -1.66 -28.77 4.62
N LEU A 103 -1.46 -29.65 3.63
CA LEU A 103 -1.92 -29.39 2.27
C LEU A 103 -3.46 -29.36 2.20
N ARG A 104 -4.17 -30.28 2.86
CA ARG A 104 -5.64 -30.23 2.91
C ARG A 104 -6.17 -28.96 3.56
N ASP A 105 -5.52 -28.54 4.64
CA ASP A 105 -5.83 -27.29 5.34
C ASP A 105 -5.60 -26.05 4.45
N GLN A 106 -4.50 -26.01 3.70
CA GLN A 106 -4.21 -24.97 2.71
C GLN A 106 -5.25 -24.95 1.56
N MET A 107 -5.66 -26.12 1.07
CA MET A 107 -6.66 -26.21 0.01
C MET A 107 -8.06 -25.83 0.50
N ARG A 108 -8.37 -26.06 1.79
CA ARG A 108 -9.58 -25.53 2.41
C ARG A 108 -9.52 -24.00 2.50
N ALA A 109 -8.39 -23.43 2.93
CA ALA A 109 -8.19 -21.98 2.95
C ALA A 109 -8.39 -21.36 1.55
N LYS A 110 -7.82 -21.96 0.50
CA LYS A 110 -8.03 -21.53 -0.88
C LYS A 110 -9.50 -21.65 -1.34
N ALA A 111 -10.19 -22.71 -0.93
CA ALA A 111 -11.62 -22.86 -1.22
C ALA A 111 -12.48 -21.80 -0.49
N ILE A 112 -12.08 -21.36 0.70
CA ILE A 112 -12.71 -20.23 1.40
C ILE A 112 -12.53 -18.93 0.60
N GLU A 113 -11.30 -18.65 0.14
CA GLU A 113 -11.01 -17.47 -0.68
C GLU A 113 -11.87 -17.46 -1.97
N GLU A 114 -11.96 -18.60 -2.67
CA GLU A 114 -12.80 -18.75 -3.86
C GLU A 114 -14.29 -18.52 -3.56
N ALA A 115 -14.80 -19.06 -2.45
CA ALA A 115 -16.21 -18.92 -2.07
C ALA A 115 -16.58 -17.48 -1.71
N LEU A 116 -15.74 -16.79 -0.93
CA LEU A 116 -15.97 -15.40 -0.54
C LEU A 116 -15.87 -14.47 -1.75
N ALA A 117 -14.88 -14.67 -2.64
CA ALA A 117 -14.71 -13.87 -3.85
C ALA A 117 -15.84 -14.07 -4.87
N ALA A 118 -16.48 -15.24 -4.89
CA ALA A 118 -17.61 -15.53 -5.78
C ALA A 118 -18.93 -14.89 -5.31
N ASN A 119 -19.04 -14.55 -4.02
CA ASN A 119 -20.22 -13.87 -3.49
C ASN A 119 -20.30 -12.43 -4.05
N PRO A 120 -21.49 -11.92 -4.44
CA PRO A 120 -21.64 -10.55 -4.95
C PRO A 120 -21.03 -9.47 -4.05
N VAL A 121 -21.12 -9.63 -2.72
CA VAL A 121 -20.55 -8.66 -1.76
C VAL A 121 -19.02 -8.69 -1.73
N GLY A 122 -18.42 -9.85 -2.01
CA GLY A 122 -16.98 -10.05 -2.04
C GLY A 122 -16.31 -9.67 -3.37
N ARG A 123 -17.07 -9.32 -4.41
CA ARG A 123 -16.54 -9.11 -5.78
C ARG A 123 -15.46 -8.04 -5.90
N ASN A 124 -15.54 -7.00 -5.06
CA ASN A 124 -14.59 -5.89 -5.04
C ASN A 124 -13.47 -6.08 -3.99
N GLN A 125 -13.38 -7.25 -3.38
CA GLN A 125 -12.36 -7.60 -2.41
C GLN A 125 -11.49 -8.75 -2.89
N SER A 126 -10.23 -8.76 -2.48
CA SER A 126 -9.31 -9.90 -2.58
C SER A 126 -9.15 -10.50 -1.19
N PHE A 127 -9.37 -11.81 -1.08
CA PHE A 127 -9.34 -12.53 0.20
C PHE A 127 -8.07 -13.39 0.33
N PHE A 128 -7.55 -13.44 1.54
CA PHE A 128 -6.38 -14.22 1.92
C PHE A 128 -6.70 -14.98 3.21
N ALA A 129 -6.69 -16.31 3.16
CA ALA A 129 -7.09 -17.17 4.25
C ALA A 129 -5.90 -17.90 4.88
N SER A 130 -5.86 -17.91 6.21
CA SER A 130 -4.89 -18.68 6.98
C SER A 130 -5.15 -20.18 6.85
N GLY A 131 -4.13 -21.00 7.10
CA GLY A 131 -4.38 -22.37 7.57
C GLY A 131 -5.10 -22.36 8.93
N SER A 132 -5.89 -23.39 9.22
CA SER A 132 -6.71 -23.43 10.43
C SER A 132 -5.90 -23.65 11.71
N VAL A 133 -6.50 -23.22 12.83
CA VAL A 133 -6.08 -23.54 14.19
C VAL A 133 -7.27 -24.07 14.96
N ARG A 134 -7.09 -25.15 15.70
CA ARG A 134 -8.15 -25.70 16.53
C ARG A 134 -8.37 -24.80 17.75
N VAL A 135 -9.56 -24.23 17.86
CA VAL A 135 -10.03 -23.44 19.01
C VAL A 135 -11.32 -24.08 19.50
N GLY A 136 -11.27 -24.66 20.70
CA GLY A 136 -12.37 -25.49 21.21
C GLY A 136 -12.71 -26.65 20.26
N ASP A 137 -13.96 -26.65 19.81
CA ASP A 137 -14.53 -27.68 18.94
C ASP A 137 -14.48 -27.35 17.44
N TYR A 138 -13.85 -26.22 17.06
CA TYR A 138 -13.76 -25.76 15.68
C TYR A 138 -12.31 -25.66 15.19
N GLU A 139 -12.11 -25.93 13.90
CA GLU A 139 -10.93 -25.51 13.14
C GLU A 139 -11.19 -24.13 12.55
N VAL A 140 -10.54 -23.11 13.10
CA VAL A 140 -10.78 -21.69 12.78
C VAL A 140 -9.74 -21.19 11.78
N HIS A 141 -10.20 -20.67 10.66
CA HIS A 141 -9.43 -19.90 9.69
C HIS A 141 -9.59 -18.39 9.96
N THR A 142 -8.51 -17.64 9.83
CA THR A 142 -8.54 -16.17 9.78
C THR A 142 -8.44 -15.74 8.33
N VAL A 143 -9.41 -14.97 7.85
CA VAL A 143 -9.45 -14.44 6.49
C VAL A 143 -9.31 -12.94 6.53
N LEU A 144 -8.40 -12.39 5.73
CA LEU A 144 -8.22 -10.96 5.52
C LEU A 144 -8.67 -10.61 4.10
N GLY A 145 -9.67 -9.74 3.99
CA GLY A 145 -10.10 -9.09 2.76
C GLY A 145 -9.49 -7.71 2.62
N VAL A 146 -9.05 -7.33 1.41
CA VAL A 146 -8.64 -5.97 1.06
C VAL A 146 -9.27 -5.55 -0.25
N ARG A 147 -9.40 -4.24 -0.48
CA ARG A 147 -9.89 -3.68 -1.75
C ARG A 147 -9.10 -4.18 -2.95
N LYS A 148 -9.80 -4.77 -3.91
CA LYS A 148 -9.22 -5.40 -5.09
C LYS A 148 -8.59 -4.38 -6.04
N ASP A 149 -9.27 -3.26 -6.28
CA ASP A 149 -8.79 -2.15 -7.12
C ASP A 149 -7.49 -1.56 -6.56
N ALA A 150 -7.43 -1.32 -5.25
CA ALA A 150 -6.22 -0.83 -4.59
C ALA A 150 -5.06 -1.82 -4.72
N LEU A 151 -5.31 -3.13 -4.54
CA LEU A 151 -4.30 -4.17 -4.66
C LEU A 151 -3.79 -4.37 -6.09
N GLU A 152 -4.65 -4.16 -7.11
CA GLU A 152 -4.27 -4.24 -8.52
C GLU A 152 -3.27 -3.17 -8.93
N CYS A 153 -3.33 -1.98 -8.32
CA CYS A 153 -2.39 -0.87 -8.55
C CYS A 153 -1.02 -1.06 -7.87
N VAL A 154 -0.84 -2.08 -7.02
CA VAL A 154 0.42 -2.30 -6.30
C VAL A 154 1.49 -2.85 -7.25
N PRO A 155 2.70 -2.26 -7.31
CA PRO A 155 3.81 -2.83 -8.05
C PRO A 155 4.12 -4.25 -7.58
N LYS A 156 4.13 -5.19 -8.53
CA LYS A 156 4.25 -6.62 -8.24
C LYS A 156 4.90 -7.37 -9.39
N ILE A 157 5.47 -8.52 -9.05
CA ILE A 157 5.81 -9.58 -10.00
C ILE A 157 4.63 -10.55 -10.16
N GLU A 158 4.67 -11.39 -11.18
CA GLU A 158 3.66 -12.41 -11.50
C GLU A 158 3.99 -13.79 -10.90
N THR A 159 5.27 -14.08 -10.65
CA THR A 159 5.66 -15.37 -10.07
C THR A 159 5.16 -15.54 -8.63
N GLU A 160 4.37 -16.58 -8.40
CA GLU A 160 3.83 -16.96 -7.08
C GLU A 160 4.59 -18.11 -6.41
N GLU A 161 5.30 -18.92 -7.18
CA GLU A 161 5.99 -20.10 -6.68
C GLU A 161 7.18 -20.49 -7.55
N ILE A 162 8.31 -20.86 -6.92
CA ILE A 162 9.46 -21.46 -7.60
C ILE A 162 9.88 -22.71 -6.85
N GLY A 163 9.84 -23.87 -7.51
CA GLY A 163 10.35 -25.13 -6.95
C GLY A 163 9.65 -25.55 -5.65
N ASN A 164 8.35 -25.29 -5.50
CA ASN A 164 7.54 -25.48 -4.27
C ASN A 164 7.79 -24.45 -3.15
N PHE A 165 8.53 -23.38 -3.42
CA PHE A 165 8.70 -22.27 -2.49
C PHE A 165 7.82 -21.10 -2.90
N PRO A 166 6.96 -20.58 -2.01
CA PRO A 166 6.13 -19.44 -2.32
C PRO A 166 6.99 -18.18 -2.53
N VAL A 167 6.56 -17.35 -3.45
CA VAL A 167 7.15 -16.05 -3.77
C VAL A 167 6.13 -14.96 -3.46
N PHE A 168 6.53 -13.99 -2.64
CA PHE A 168 5.69 -12.83 -2.36
C PHE A 168 5.81 -11.83 -3.49
N ARG A 169 4.70 -11.62 -4.20
CA ARG A 169 4.62 -10.79 -5.40
C ARG A 169 4.87 -9.30 -5.14
N SER A 170 4.51 -8.81 -3.96
CA SER A 170 4.74 -7.42 -3.54
C SER A 170 4.85 -7.30 -2.01
N LEU A 171 5.24 -6.12 -1.53
CA LEU A 171 5.32 -5.83 -0.09
C LEU A 171 3.95 -5.97 0.59
N VAL A 172 2.87 -5.55 -0.07
CA VAL A 172 1.50 -5.67 0.45
C VAL A 172 1.13 -7.14 0.68
N HIS A 173 1.41 -8.03 -0.28
CA HIS A 173 1.15 -9.46 -0.13
C HIS A 173 1.95 -10.06 1.05
N ALA A 174 3.20 -9.65 1.21
CA ALA A 174 4.03 -10.11 2.32
C ALA A 174 3.53 -9.61 3.69
N VAL A 175 3.04 -8.37 3.77
CA VAL A 175 2.44 -7.82 5.00
C VAL A 175 1.15 -8.54 5.35
N ILE A 176 0.28 -8.78 4.36
CA ILE A 176 -0.95 -9.55 4.55
C ILE A 176 -0.65 -10.95 5.10
N ASP A 177 0.30 -11.68 4.49
CA ASP A 177 0.69 -13.01 4.96
C ASP A 177 1.27 -12.98 6.38
N GLU A 178 2.10 -11.97 6.70
CA GLU A 178 2.66 -11.83 8.04
C GLU A 178 1.58 -11.55 9.10
N VAL A 179 0.63 -10.66 8.81
CA VAL A 179 -0.51 -10.39 9.70
C VAL A 179 -1.31 -11.67 9.96
N ILE A 180 -1.63 -12.43 8.90
CA ILE A 180 -2.36 -13.69 9.00
C ILE A 180 -1.56 -14.73 9.81
N ARG A 181 -0.24 -14.77 9.63
CA ARG A 181 0.65 -15.67 10.36
C ARG A 181 0.70 -15.31 11.85
N HIS A 182 0.73 -14.03 12.19
CA HIS A 182 0.63 -13.55 13.57
C HIS A 182 -0.73 -13.90 14.19
N ALA A 183 -1.83 -13.69 13.46
CA ALA A 183 -3.16 -14.10 13.88
C ALA A 183 -3.22 -15.61 14.17
N ARG A 184 -2.71 -16.44 13.25
CA ARG A 184 -2.61 -17.89 13.43
C ARG A 184 -1.83 -18.27 14.68
N ARG A 185 -0.69 -17.62 14.96
CA ARG A 185 0.09 -17.86 16.18
C ARG A 185 -0.69 -17.48 17.44
N ALA A 186 -1.41 -16.36 17.39
CA ALA A 186 -2.22 -15.88 18.50
C ALA A 186 -3.40 -16.82 18.83
N LEU A 187 -3.98 -17.53 17.85
CA LEU A 187 -5.03 -18.53 18.09
C LEU A 187 -4.57 -19.75 18.90
N TYR A 188 -3.26 -20.04 18.98
CA TYR A 188 -2.74 -21.09 19.85
C TYR A 188 -2.69 -20.68 21.33
N ILE A 189 -2.82 -19.39 21.63
CA ILE A 189 -2.84 -18.89 23.00
C ILE A 189 -4.25 -19.12 23.58
N PRO A 190 -4.39 -19.70 24.80
CA PRO A 190 -5.68 -19.85 25.45
C PRO A 190 -6.43 -18.51 25.52
N ASP A 191 -7.74 -18.56 25.30
CA ASP A 191 -8.60 -17.37 25.30
C ASP A 191 -8.12 -16.27 24.34
N ALA A 192 -7.70 -16.66 23.13
CA ALA A 192 -7.23 -15.74 22.10
C ALA A 192 -8.20 -14.57 21.89
N GLY A 193 -7.70 -13.34 22.04
CA GLY A 193 -8.52 -12.11 22.02
C GLY A 193 -8.91 -11.56 23.40
N SER A 194 -8.58 -12.25 24.50
CA SER A 194 -8.78 -11.76 25.88
C SER A 194 -7.80 -10.64 26.29
N GLY A 195 -6.71 -10.44 25.55
CA GLY A 195 -5.72 -9.38 25.76
C GLY A 195 -5.40 -8.62 24.46
N VAL A 196 -4.52 -7.61 24.55
CA VAL A 196 -4.06 -6.86 23.36
C VAL A 196 -3.27 -7.80 22.45
N ILE A 197 -3.66 -7.89 21.18
CA ILE A 197 -2.89 -8.62 20.17
C ILE A 197 -1.53 -7.92 20.01
N SER A 198 -0.47 -8.52 20.54
CA SER A 198 0.80 -7.83 20.84
C SER A 198 1.80 -7.85 19.67
N ALA A 199 1.36 -7.79 18.42
CA ALA A 199 2.29 -7.64 17.31
C ALA A 199 2.54 -6.15 17.07
N SER A 200 3.78 -5.71 17.24
CA SER A 200 4.17 -4.35 16.86
C SER A 200 4.05 -4.21 15.35
N THR A 201 3.43 -3.12 14.88
CA THR A 201 3.36 -2.77 13.45
C THR A 201 4.73 -2.88 12.78
N ASP A 202 5.78 -2.36 13.42
CA ASP A 202 7.15 -2.38 12.89
C ASP A 202 7.70 -3.80 12.75
N GLU A 203 7.32 -4.72 13.66
CA GLU A 203 7.77 -6.11 13.62
C GLU A 203 7.13 -6.86 12.44
N ILE A 204 5.83 -6.65 12.22
CA ILE A 204 5.10 -7.22 11.08
C ILE A 204 5.74 -6.74 9.79
N VAL A 205 5.87 -5.42 9.64
CA VAL A 205 6.38 -4.79 8.43
C VAL A 205 7.82 -5.22 8.12
N ARG A 206 8.69 -5.29 9.14
CA ARG A 206 10.07 -5.77 8.98
C ARG A 206 10.13 -7.25 8.58
N SER A 207 9.34 -8.11 9.22
CA SER A 207 9.32 -9.57 8.94
C SER A 207 8.74 -9.88 7.57
N ALA A 208 7.72 -9.13 7.16
CA ALA A 208 7.16 -9.15 5.81
C ALA A 208 8.21 -8.75 4.77
N THR A 209 8.95 -7.66 5.01
CA THR A 209 10.01 -7.20 4.10
C THR A 209 11.12 -8.22 3.95
N GLU A 210 11.59 -8.82 5.05
CA GLU A 210 12.57 -9.91 5.01
C GLU A 210 12.07 -11.07 4.15
N SER A 211 10.83 -11.49 4.38
CA SER A 211 10.20 -12.60 3.67
C SER A 211 10.04 -12.31 2.19
N MET A 212 9.60 -11.11 1.83
CA MET A 212 9.48 -10.65 0.44
C MET A 212 10.84 -10.69 -0.27
N VAL A 213 11.83 -9.98 0.25
CA VAL A 213 13.18 -9.87 -0.34
C VAL A 213 13.82 -11.25 -0.46
N ARG A 214 13.67 -12.12 0.54
CA ARG A 214 14.19 -13.49 0.46
C ARG A 214 13.50 -14.28 -0.65
N SER A 215 12.17 -14.22 -0.72
CA SER A 215 11.38 -15.03 -1.65
C SER A 215 11.54 -14.60 -3.11
N ILE A 216 11.62 -13.30 -3.38
CA ILE A 216 11.75 -12.76 -4.75
C ILE A 216 13.13 -13.05 -5.34
N LEU A 217 14.17 -13.18 -4.51
CA LEU A 217 15.50 -13.59 -4.95
C LEU A 217 15.55 -15.06 -5.43
N TYR A 218 14.54 -15.88 -5.13
CA TYR A 218 14.45 -17.21 -5.74
C TYR A 218 14.28 -17.12 -7.27
N CYS A 219 13.67 -16.06 -7.79
CA CYS A 219 13.50 -15.82 -9.23
C CYS A 219 14.84 -15.70 -9.95
N THR A 220 15.84 -15.11 -9.29
CA THR A 220 17.20 -14.96 -9.82
C THR A 220 18.06 -16.22 -9.62
N GLY A 221 17.48 -17.30 -9.10
CA GLY A 221 18.19 -18.55 -8.79
C GLY A 221 18.97 -18.53 -7.47
N PHE A 222 18.79 -17.50 -6.64
CA PHE A 222 19.47 -17.40 -5.36
C PHE A 222 18.65 -18.02 -4.22
N TRP A 223 18.97 -19.27 -3.88
CA TRP A 223 18.24 -20.06 -2.89
C TRP A 223 18.68 -19.85 -1.43
N PHE A 224 19.89 -19.31 -1.22
CA PHE A 224 20.57 -19.33 0.09
C PHE A 224 21.00 -17.94 0.56
N GLY A 225 20.05 -17.14 1.05
CA GLY A 225 20.36 -15.84 1.67
C GLY A 225 19.39 -15.49 2.79
N GLY A 226 19.80 -15.72 4.04
CA GLY A 226 19.20 -15.04 5.20
C GLY A 226 19.75 -13.61 5.31
N ASP A 227 18.93 -12.67 5.78
CA ASP A 227 19.30 -11.28 6.08
C ASP A 227 19.67 -10.36 4.89
N ASN A 228 19.29 -10.68 3.65
CA ASN A 228 19.63 -9.85 2.47
C ASN A 228 19.12 -8.40 2.61
N HIS A 229 17.93 -8.20 3.16
CA HIS A 229 17.38 -6.85 3.42
C HIS A 229 18.27 -6.05 4.39
N LEU A 230 18.76 -6.67 5.48
CA LEU A 230 19.71 -6.03 6.41
C LEU A 230 21.05 -5.76 5.74
N LEU A 231 21.51 -6.66 4.87
CA LEU A 231 22.74 -6.46 4.13
C LEU A 231 22.62 -5.22 3.22
N MET A 232 21.49 -5.06 2.52
CA MET A 232 21.25 -3.89 1.67
C MET A 232 21.14 -2.61 2.50
N SER A 233 20.43 -2.63 3.63
CA SER A 233 20.35 -1.48 4.54
C SER A 233 21.72 -1.09 5.12
N ARG A 234 22.61 -2.07 5.38
CA ARG A 234 24.00 -1.77 5.79
C ARG A 234 24.79 -1.16 4.64
N LEU A 235 24.65 -1.69 3.42
CA LEU A 235 25.34 -1.17 2.23
C LEU A 235 24.93 0.27 1.92
N SER A 236 23.64 0.59 1.99
CA SER A 236 23.13 1.95 1.74
C SER A 236 23.57 2.94 2.81
N ALA A 237 23.77 2.50 4.06
CA ALA A 237 24.19 3.38 5.16
C ALA A 237 25.69 3.72 5.15
N LEU A 238 26.53 2.94 4.45
CA LEU A 238 27.99 3.10 4.44
C LEU A 238 28.45 4.28 3.56
N PRO A 239 29.15 5.29 4.13
CA PRO A 239 29.81 6.32 3.33
C PRO A 239 31.05 5.74 2.64
N TYR A 240 31.43 6.33 1.50
CA TYR A 240 32.74 6.09 0.88
C TYR A 240 33.40 7.44 0.59
N GLU A 241 34.63 7.65 1.08
CA GLU A 241 35.36 8.92 0.97
C GLU A 241 34.56 10.17 1.42
N GLY A 242 33.64 9.99 2.37
CA GLY A 242 32.79 11.07 2.91
C GLY A 242 31.57 11.44 2.05
N ARG A 243 31.36 10.78 0.89
CA ARG A 243 30.19 10.98 0.03
C ARG A 243 29.11 9.93 0.32
N SER A 244 27.85 10.35 0.20
CA SER A 244 26.71 9.43 0.16
C SER A 244 26.86 8.50 -1.04
N GLY A 245 26.65 7.20 -0.83
CA GLY A 245 26.73 6.23 -1.92
C GLY A 245 25.53 6.30 -2.83
N SER A 246 25.79 6.22 -4.13
CA SER A 246 24.81 5.97 -5.17
C SER A 246 25.34 4.85 -6.06
N GLY A 247 24.48 3.94 -6.48
CA GLY A 247 24.88 2.88 -7.40
C GLY A 247 23.91 1.71 -7.42
N ARG A 248 24.05 0.85 -8.43
CA ARG A 248 23.10 -0.22 -8.70
C ARG A 248 23.80 -1.57 -8.76
N ILE A 249 23.09 -2.60 -8.30
CA ILE A 249 23.49 -4.00 -8.35
C ILE A 249 22.43 -4.77 -9.10
N ILE A 250 22.79 -5.38 -10.23
CA ILE A 250 21.96 -6.33 -10.97
C ILE A 250 22.18 -7.71 -10.37
N ILE A 251 21.09 -8.33 -9.92
CA ILE A 251 21.06 -9.70 -9.39
C ILE A 251 20.47 -10.63 -10.44
N SER A 252 21.25 -11.63 -10.85
CA SER A 252 20.90 -12.61 -11.88
C SER A 252 21.72 -13.89 -11.69
N ARG A 253 21.34 -15.00 -12.36
CA ARG A 253 22.19 -16.18 -12.39
C ARG A 253 23.54 -15.84 -13.06
N PRO A 254 24.65 -16.47 -12.64
CA PRO A 254 25.89 -16.37 -13.41
C PRO A 254 25.65 -16.78 -14.86
N GLU A 255 26.11 -15.94 -15.80
CA GLU A 255 25.98 -16.18 -17.25
C GLU A 255 24.53 -16.18 -17.77
N ASP A 256 23.59 -15.54 -17.05
CA ASP A 256 22.23 -15.32 -17.55
C ASP A 256 22.27 -14.58 -18.91
N PRO A 257 21.57 -15.08 -19.95
CA PRO A 257 21.58 -14.46 -21.28
C PRO A 257 21.05 -13.02 -21.29
N ALA A 258 20.24 -12.64 -20.29
CA ALA A 258 19.72 -11.29 -20.13
C ALA A 258 20.76 -10.28 -19.64
N VAL A 259 21.97 -10.72 -19.25
CA VAL A 259 23.02 -9.84 -18.73
C VAL A 259 24.25 -9.87 -19.64
N GLU A 260 24.74 -8.68 -19.99
CA GLU A 260 26.01 -8.51 -20.69
C GLU A 260 27.10 -8.11 -19.70
N VAL A 261 28.17 -8.90 -19.63
CA VAL A 261 29.30 -8.66 -18.72
C VAL A 261 30.39 -7.90 -19.47
N PHE A 262 30.71 -6.69 -19.01
CA PHE A 262 31.79 -5.87 -19.57
C PHE A 262 33.12 -6.12 -18.86
N VAL A 263 33.09 -6.23 -17.53
CA VAL A 263 34.28 -6.49 -16.70
C VAL A 263 33.99 -7.68 -15.80
N LYS A 264 34.75 -8.76 -15.95
CA LYS A 264 34.68 -9.93 -15.07
C LYS A 264 35.79 -9.85 -14.02
N LEU A 265 35.41 -9.94 -12.75
CA LEU A 265 36.38 -10.04 -11.67
C LEU A 265 37.07 -11.41 -11.73
N ARG A 266 38.40 -11.44 -11.59
CA ARG A 266 39.14 -12.70 -11.49
C ARG A 266 38.76 -13.45 -10.21
N ASP A 267 38.75 -12.73 -9.10
CA ASP A 267 38.36 -13.24 -7.78
C ASP A 267 37.03 -12.58 -7.40
N GLN A 268 35.99 -13.39 -7.23
CA GLN A 268 34.66 -12.92 -6.85
C GLN A 268 34.66 -12.37 -5.42
N VAL A 269 33.78 -11.40 -5.13
CA VAL A 269 33.69 -10.77 -3.80
C VAL A 269 32.39 -11.19 -3.13
N GLU A 270 32.47 -11.76 -1.93
CA GLU A 270 31.29 -12.10 -1.13
C GLU A 270 30.44 -10.85 -0.83
N MET A 271 29.13 -10.96 -1.06
CA MET A 271 28.16 -9.90 -0.76
C MET A 271 28.22 -9.45 0.71
N LYS A 272 28.58 -10.36 1.62
CA LYS A 272 28.76 -10.07 3.06
C LYS A 272 29.93 -9.11 3.35
N ASN A 273 30.90 -8.99 2.43
CA ASN A 273 32.01 -8.04 2.57
C ASN A 273 31.57 -6.63 2.15
N THR A 274 30.75 -6.01 3.00
CA THR A 274 30.07 -4.74 2.68
C THR A 274 31.03 -3.60 2.36
N SER A 275 32.23 -3.57 2.92
CA SER A 275 33.23 -2.54 2.60
C SER A 275 33.82 -2.71 1.20
N ALA A 276 34.07 -3.95 0.77
CA ALA A 276 34.53 -4.25 -0.58
C ALA A 276 33.44 -4.01 -1.62
N ILE A 277 32.21 -4.46 -1.36
CA ILE A 277 31.06 -4.19 -2.23
C ILE A 277 30.81 -2.69 -2.34
N ARG A 278 30.87 -1.97 -1.23
CA ARG A 278 30.70 -0.50 -1.23
C ARG A 278 31.74 0.18 -2.12
N LYS A 279 33.01 -0.24 -2.07
CA LYS A 279 34.06 0.27 -2.95
C LYS A 279 33.82 -0.06 -4.42
N LEU A 280 33.36 -1.27 -4.72
CA LEU A 280 33.03 -1.68 -6.09
C LEU A 280 31.81 -0.92 -6.63
N LEU A 281 30.83 -0.59 -5.79
CA LEU A 281 29.64 0.15 -6.16
C LEU A 281 29.96 1.55 -6.72
N GLU A 282 31.11 2.14 -6.35
CA GLU A 282 31.60 3.39 -6.94
C GLU A 282 31.94 3.29 -8.44
N ALA A 283 32.13 2.07 -8.96
CA ALA A 283 32.31 1.83 -10.38
C ALA A 283 30.99 1.70 -11.15
N SER A 284 29.84 1.68 -10.46
CA SER A 284 28.53 1.70 -11.12
C SER A 284 28.16 3.12 -11.55
N GLY A 285 27.43 3.25 -12.66
CA GLY A 285 27.07 4.54 -13.24
C GLY A 285 26.16 4.39 -14.46
N THR A 286 26.20 5.37 -15.37
CA THR A 286 25.31 5.39 -16.55
C THR A 286 25.59 4.26 -17.55
N GLU A 287 26.83 3.76 -17.58
CA GLU A 287 27.28 2.79 -18.58
C GLU A 287 27.22 1.34 -18.07
N ALA A 288 27.33 1.11 -16.76
CA ALA A 288 27.41 -0.24 -16.19
C ALA A 288 27.02 -0.26 -14.71
N ASP A 289 26.42 -1.36 -14.29
CA ASP A 289 26.04 -1.67 -12.91
C ASP A 289 26.86 -2.85 -12.38
N LEU A 290 26.88 -3.02 -11.05
CA LEU A 290 27.52 -4.17 -10.41
C LEU A 290 26.72 -5.44 -10.70
N LEU A 291 27.39 -6.56 -11.00
CA LEU A 291 26.73 -7.83 -11.25
C LEU A 291 26.91 -8.80 -10.10
N SER A 292 25.82 -9.38 -9.61
CA SER A 292 25.79 -10.31 -8.48
C SER A 292 24.91 -11.52 -8.75
N ASP A 293 25.28 -12.67 -8.17
CA ASP A 293 24.43 -13.88 -8.13
C ASP A 293 23.65 -14.03 -6.81
N GLY A 294 23.66 -12.98 -6.00
CA GLY A 294 23.07 -12.95 -4.66
C GLY A 294 24.05 -13.32 -3.55
N GLN A 295 25.06 -14.16 -3.85
CA GLN A 295 26.11 -14.52 -2.89
C GLN A 295 27.42 -13.77 -3.15
N PHE A 296 27.76 -13.59 -4.42
CA PHE A 296 29.01 -13.02 -4.89
C PHE A 296 28.78 -11.96 -5.96
N VAL A 297 29.55 -10.88 -5.86
CA VAL A 297 29.75 -9.96 -6.98
C VAL A 297 30.82 -10.52 -7.89
N TYR A 298 30.49 -10.65 -9.17
CA TYR A 298 31.35 -11.27 -10.18
C TYR A 298 31.82 -10.33 -11.28
N GLY A 299 31.28 -9.10 -11.37
CA GLY A 299 31.66 -8.18 -12.43
C GLY A 299 30.88 -6.87 -12.49
N LEU A 300 31.05 -6.17 -13.60
CA LEU A 300 30.29 -5.00 -14.04
C LEU A 300 29.68 -5.28 -15.41
N GLY A 301 28.48 -4.76 -15.64
CA GLY A 301 27.78 -4.95 -16.90
C GLY A 301 26.39 -4.33 -16.90
N VAL A 302 25.55 -4.76 -17.85
CA VAL A 302 24.20 -4.20 -18.03
C VAL A 302 23.19 -5.30 -18.27
N MET A 303 21.93 -5.00 -17.96
CA MET A 303 20.80 -5.78 -18.44
C MET A 303 20.61 -5.48 -19.94
N ARG A 304 20.47 -6.53 -20.74
CA ARG A 304 20.22 -6.39 -22.18
C ARG A 304 18.82 -5.80 -22.43
N PRO A 305 18.66 -4.93 -23.44
CA PRO A 305 17.34 -4.41 -23.83
C PRO A 305 16.34 -5.51 -24.24
N GLU A 306 16.83 -6.65 -24.72
CA GLU A 306 16.01 -7.79 -25.17
C GLU A 306 15.58 -8.73 -24.03
N TYR A 307 15.77 -8.33 -22.76
CA TYR A 307 15.33 -9.10 -21.61
C TYR A 307 13.81 -9.35 -21.63
N ASP A 308 13.43 -10.63 -21.52
CA ASP A 308 12.03 -11.01 -21.34
C ASP A 308 11.57 -10.68 -19.92
N VAL A 309 10.83 -9.57 -19.79
CA VAL A 309 10.29 -9.09 -18.53
C VAL A 309 9.44 -10.16 -17.81
N ALA A 310 8.73 -11.00 -18.57
CA ALA A 310 7.87 -12.04 -18.00
C ALA A 310 8.65 -13.20 -17.34
N SER A 311 9.97 -13.30 -17.59
CA SER A 311 10.81 -14.34 -16.98
C SER A 311 11.20 -14.06 -15.53
N GLU A 312 11.21 -12.78 -15.13
CA GLU A 312 11.47 -12.32 -13.76
C GLU A 312 12.83 -12.78 -13.16
N THR A 313 13.78 -13.17 -14.00
CA THR A 313 15.08 -13.72 -13.57
C THR A 313 16.13 -12.68 -13.20
N VAL A 314 15.87 -11.40 -13.50
CA VAL A 314 16.78 -10.29 -13.24
C VAL A 314 16.12 -9.25 -12.33
N LEU A 315 16.76 -8.96 -11.20
CA LEU A 315 16.34 -7.91 -10.26
C LEU A 315 17.43 -6.86 -10.13
N VAL A 316 17.05 -5.63 -9.77
CA VAL A 316 18.00 -4.54 -9.55
C VAL A 316 17.83 -4.02 -8.14
N ILE A 317 18.95 -3.86 -7.43
CA ILE A 317 19.01 -3.14 -6.16
C ILE A 317 19.73 -1.82 -6.39
N GLY A 318 19.01 -0.73 -6.23
CA GLY A 318 19.55 0.63 -6.34
C GLY A 318 19.79 1.24 -4.96
N VAL A 319 21.00 1.70 -4.68
CA VAL A 319 21.27 2.65 -3.60
C VAL A 319 21.13 4.04 -4.19
N THR A 320 20.08 4.75 -3.81
CA THR A 320 19.76 6.08 -4.35
C THR A 320 20.40 7.18 -3.53
N GLN A 321 20.38 7.03 -2.20
CA GLN A 321 20.96 7.95 -1.24
C GLN A 321 21.49 7.19 -0.01
N ARG A 322 22.16 7.90 0.89
CA ARG A 322 22.59 7.31 2.16
C ARG A 322 21.39 6.82 2.95
N GLY A 323 21.41 5.56 3.35
CA GLY A 323 20.33 4.92 4.11
C GLY A 323 19.12 4.53 3.28
N VAL A 324 19.11 4.84 1.97
CA VAL A 324 17.98 4.55 1.07
C VAL A 324 18.40 3.53 0.01
N TRP A 325 17.63 2.45 -0.09
CA TRP A 325 17.77 1.50 -1.19
C TRP A 325 16.41 1.06 -1.73
N GLU A 326 16.40 0.67 -2.99
CA GLU A 326 15.22 0.24 -3.74
C GLU A 326 15.48 -1.13 -4.35
N LEU A 327 14.47 -1.99 -4.35
CA LEU A 327 14.41 -3.21 -5.15
C LEU A 327 13.46 -2.98 -6.32
N SER A 328 13.92 -3.22 -7.54
CA SER A 328 13.12 -3.09 -8.76
C SER A 328 13.28 -4.28 -9.70
N HIS A 329 12.28 -4.46 -10.57
CA HIS A 329 12.27 -5.42 -11.68
C HIS A 329 11.85 -4.67 -12.95
N ALA A 330 12.63 -4.82 -14.03
CA ALA A 330 12.37 -4.16 -15.32
C ALA A 330 12.10 -2.64 -15.23
N GLY A 331 12.74 -1.95 -14.28
CA GLY A 331 12.57 -0.51 -14.05
C GLY A 331 11.38 -0.13 -13.16
N ILE A 332 10.55 -1.09 -12.76
CA ILE A 332 9.44 -0.88 -11.81
C ILE A 332 9.97 -1.14 -10.40
N ALA A 333 9.92 -0.12 -9.55
CA ALA A 333 10.22 -0.25 -8.13
C ALA A 333 9.17 -1.13 -7.45
N LEU A 334 9.60 -2.07 -6.60
CA LEU A 334 8.75 -3.00 -5.87
C LEU A 334 8.77 -2.74 -4.35
N LEU A 335 9.89 -2.22 -3.84
CA LEU A 335 10.13 -1.94 -2.43
C LEU A 335 11.16 -0.82 -2.32
N THR A 336 10.89 0.16 -1.45
CA THR A 336 11.87 1.15 -1.02
C THR A 336 12.10 1.03 0.47
N VAL A 337 13.35 1.09 0.92
CA VAL A 337 13.70 1.08 2.34
C VAL A 337 14.52 2.31 2.66
N GLN A 338 14.03 3.12 3.58
CA GLN A 338 14.68 4.34 4.06
C GLN A 338 15.00 4.20 5.54
N ASP A 339 16.28 4.28 5.89
CA ASP A 339 16.78 4.18 7.26
C ASP A 339 16.26 2.93 8.01
N GLY A 340 16.06 1.84 7.25
CA GLY A 340 15.56 0.57 7.76
C GLY A 340 14.03 0.45 7.81
N ILE A 341 13.29 1.50 7.45
CA ILE A 341 11.83 1.50 7.37
C ILE A 341 11.41 1.21 5.92
N PRO A 342 10.70 0.10 5.67
CA PRO A 342 10.25 -0.26 4.34
C PRO A 342 8.93 0.43 4.01
N HIS A 343 8.80 0.83 2.75
CA HIS A 343 7.62 1.45 2.18
C HIS A 343 7.35 0.83 0.82
N LEU A 344 6.09 0.87 0.39
CA LEU A 344 5.83 0.83 -1.03
C LEU A 344 6.62 1.96 -1.68
N PRO A 345 7.25 1.71 -2.84
CA PRO A 345 7.95 2.76 -3.56
C PRO A 345 7.05 3.98 -3.67
N THR A 346 7.55 5.10 -3.14
CA THR A 346 6.81 6.35 -3.17
C THR A 346 6.43 6.59 -4.61
N PRO A 347 5.16 6.92 -4.92
CA PRO A 347 4.72 7.02 -6.29
C PRO A 347 5.69 7.91 -7.06
N MET A 348 6.07 7.45 -8.26
CA MET A 348 6.29 8.40 -9.35
C MET A 348 5.17 9.44 -9.29
N LEU A 349 5.47 10.70 -9.60
CA LEU A 349 4.48 11.79 -9.69
C LEU A 349 3.12 11.20 -10.09
N ASN A 350 2.10 11.30 -9.22
CA ASN A 350 0.79 10.73 -9.52
C ASN A 350 0.18 11.52 -10.70
N GLU A 351 0.42 11.03 -11.91
CA GLU A 351 0.13 11.76 -13.15
C GLU A 351 -1.38 11.91 -13.34
N ASP A 352 -2.16 10.90 -12.96
CA ASP A 352 -3.64 10.95 -13.02
C ASP A 352 -4.18 12.04 -12.08
N TYR A 353 -3.69 12.10 -10.84
CA TYR A 353 -4.08 13.17 -9.90
C TYR A 353 -3.57 14.54 -10.35
N PHE A 354 -2.38 14.59 -10.94
CA PHE A 354 -1.84 15.82 -11.49
C PHE A 354 -2.69 16.33 -12.67
N GLU A 355 -3.05 15.45 -13.59
CA GLU A 355 -3.92 15.72 -14.74
C GLU A 355 -5.28 16.23 -14.25
N ASP A 356 -5.90 15.54 -13.30
CA ASP A 356 -7.16 15.95 -12.69
C ASP A 356 -7.10 17.37 -12.10
N LEU A 357 -6.04 17.71 -11.37
CA LEU A 357 -5.86 19.07 -10.86
C LEU A 357 -5.64 20.10 -11.97
N VAL A 358 -4.85 19.75 -13.00
CA VAL A 358 -4.60 20.63 -14.15
C VAL A 358 -5.91 20.89 -14.89
N GLU A 359 -6.76 19.88 -15.12
CA GLU A 359 -8.08 20.05 -15.72
C GLU A 359 -8.98 20.96 -14.88
N ARG A 360 -9.00 20.78 -13.54
CA ARG A 360 -9.84 21.57 -12.64
C ARG A 360 -9.41 23.05 -12.60
N PHE A 361 -8.11 23.31 -12.55
CA PHE A 361 -7.59 24.67 -12.31
C PHE A 361 -7.21 25.39 -13.61
N PHE A 362 -6.84 24.65 -14.64
CA PHE A 362 -6.29 25.15 -15.90
C PHE A 362 -6.87 24.40 -17.12
N PRO A 363 -8.17 24.55 -17.46
CA PRO A 363 -8.81 23.80 -18.55
C PRO A 363 -8.12 23.93 -19.93
N ASP A 364 -7.41 25.05 -20.17
CA ASP A 364 -6.71 25.35 -21.42
C ASP A 364 -5.18 25.12 -21.33
N ALA A 365 -4.71 24.35 -20.34
CA ALA A 365 -3.29 24.08 -20.13
C ALA A 365 -2.68 23.14 -21.18
N GLU A 366 -1.36 23.27 -21.36
CA GLU A 366 -0.56 22.29 -22.12
C GLU A 366 -0.05 21.23 -21.14
N PHE A 367 -0.86 20.18 -20.90
CA PHE A 367 -0.55 19.17 -19.88
C PHE A 367 0.78 18.45 -20.16
N SER A 368 1.14 18.21 -21.42
CA SER A 368 2.37 17.49 -21.76
C SER A 368 3.64 18.25 -21.35
N ALA A 369 3.63 19.58 -21.49
CA ALA A 369 4.69 20.48 -21.08
C ALA A 369 4.77 20.57 -19.56
N LEU A 370 3.63 20.67 -18.88
CA LEU A 370 3.56 20.66 -17.41
C LEU A 370 4.04 19.34 -16.82
N LEU A 371 3.64 18.21 -17.41
CA LEU A 371 4.08 16.88 -17.01
C LEU A 371 5.59 16.69 -17.22
N SER A 372 6.10 17.13 -18.37
CA SER A 372 7.54 17.14 -18.65
C SER A 372 8.31 17.98 -17.63
N ALA A 373 7.80 19.17 -17.28
CA ALA A 373 8.39 20.04 -16.27
C ALA A 373 8.35 19.41 -14.87
N ALA A 374 7.23 18.77 -14.50
CA ALA A 374 7.09 18.08 -13.22
C ALA A 374 8.07 16.90 -13.12
N ARG A 375 8.12 16.03 -14.12
CA ARG A 375 9.09 14.92 -14.17
C ARG A 375 10.54 15.42 -14.08
N ALA A 376 10.89 16.46 -14.86
CA ALA A 376 12.23 17.05 -14.82
C ALA A 376 12.57 17.69 -13.47
N ALA A 377 11.58 18.28 -12.79
CA ALA A 377 11.74 18.82 -11.45
C ALA A 377 12.02 17.73 -10.41
N GLY A 378 11.47 16.52 -10.60
CA GLY A 378 11.68 15.39 -9.69
C GLY A 378 13.04 14.69 -9.82
N ASP A 379 13.78 14.90 -10.92
CA ASP A 379 15.03 14.19 -11.23
C ASP A 379 16.28 14.75 -10.50
N HIS A 380 16.08 15.34 -9.31
CA HIS A 380 17.09 16.09 -8.58
C HIS A 380 17.74 15.28 -7.44
N ARG A 381 18.87 15.77 -6.90
CA ARG A 381 19.53 15.18 -5.72
C ARG A 381 19.05 15.74 -4.37
N HIS A 382 18.33 16.86 -4.37
CA HIS A 382 17.88 17.61 -3.19
C HIS A 382 16.46 18.13 -3.39
N GLY A 383 15.64 18.21 -2.35
CA GLY A 383 14.22 18.57 -2.53
C GLY A 383 13.98 19.88 -3.30
N ALA A 384 13.05 19.85 -4.26
CA ALA A 384 12.65 20.98 -5.09
C ALA A 384 11.18 21.36 -4.95
N MET A 385 10.80 22.44 -5.64
CA MET A 385 9.44 22.92 -5.72
C MET A 385 9.14 23.43 -7.13
N LEU A 386 8.10 22.88 -7.76
CA LEU A 386 7.52 23.40 -8.99
C LEU A 386 6.19 24.09 -8.66
N ILE A 387 6.01 25.31 -9.10
CA ILE A 387 4.82 26.13 -8.84
C ILE A 387 4.20 26.44 -10.19
N ILE A 388 2.94 26.04 -10.39
CA ILE A 388 2.19 26.26 -11.62
C ILE A 388 1.03 27.18 -11.26
N SER A 389 1.03 28.41 -11.77
CA SER A 389 0.00 29.40 -11.43
C SER A 389 -0.71 29.91 -12.68
N ALA A 390 -2.04 30.04 -12.59
CA ALA A 390 -2.85 30.68 -13.64
C ALA A 390 -2.40 32.12 -13.93
N ASP A 391 -1.82 32.79 -12.94
CA ASP A 391 -1.36 34.17 -13.03
C ASP A 391 0.14 34.29 -12.72
N ALA A 392 0.93 33.44 -13.38
CA ALA A 392 2.37 33.37 -13.15
C ALA A 392 3.10 34.70 -13.41
N ILE A 393 2.56 35.58 -14.26
CA ILE A 393 3.15 36.89 -14.57
C ILE A 393 3.02 37.82 -13.36
N GLU A 394 1.80 38.01 -12.84
CA GLU A 394 1.59 38.88 -11.68
C GLU A 394 2.25 38.30 -10.43
N GLU A 395 2.20 36.97 -10.24
CA GLU A 395 2.87 36.32 -9.12
C GLU A 395 4.39 36.44 -9.19
N ALA A 396 5.00 36.32 -10.38
CA ALA A 396 6.44 36.54 -10.56
C ALA A 396 6.86 37.97 -10.20
N GLN A 397 6.02 38.97 -10.49
CA GLN A 397 6.28 40.37 -10.13
C GLN A 397 6.11 40.60 -8.62
N ARG A 398 5.03 40.07 -8.03
CA ARG A 398 4.71 40.20 -6.61
C ARG A 398 5.77 39.55 -5.72
N LEU A 399 6.24 38.37 -6.11
CA LEU A 399 7.25 37.58 -5.38
C LEU A 399 8.70 37.99 -5.69
N SER A 400 8.92 38.94 -6.62
CA SER A 400 10.27 39.41 -6.99
C SER A 400 11.18 39.87 -5.84
N PRO A 401 10.70 40.35 -4.67
CA PRO A 401 11.60 40.63 -3.54
C PRO A 401 12.30 39.37 -2.99
N GLN A 402 11.76 38.19 -3.30
CA GLN A 402 12.22 36.87 -2.83
C GLN A 402 12.22 35.83 -3.95
N ALA A 403 12.38 36.28 -5.19
CA ALA A 403 12.47 35.46 -6.40
C ALA A 403 13.25 36.22 -7.49
N TRP A 404 13.79 35.51 -8.47
CA TRP A 404 14.34 36.13 -9.67
C TRP A 404 13.35 36.00 -10.82
N SER A 405 12.64 37.08 -11.15
CA SER A 405 11.80 37.12 -12.34
C SER A 405 12.66 37.06 -13.59
N ILE A 406 12.23 36.27 -14.58
CA ILE A 406 12.93 36.07 -15.85
C ILE A 406 12.02 36.42 -17.02
N GLU A 407 12.59 36.57 -18.20
CA GLU A 407 11.78 36.61 -19.43
C GLU A 407 11.09 35.24 -19.63
N PRO A 408 9.78 35.20 -19.92
CA PRO A 408 9.02 33.96 -20.02
C PRO A 408 9.64 32.97 -21.02
N THR A 409 10.10 31.83 -20.51
CA THR A 409 10.91 30.88 -21.31
C THR A 409 10.46 29.43 -21.10
N LEU A 410 10.30 28.67 -22.19
CA LEU A 410 10.16 27.21 -22.11
C LEU A 410 11.53 26.60 -21.75
N LEU A 411 11.64 26.01 -20.57
CA LEU A 411 12.87 25.38 -20.11
C LEU A 411 12.99 23.97 -20.69
N THR A 412 14.19 23.58 -21.08
CA THR A 412 14.49 22.17 -21.36
C THR A 412 14.57 21.39 -20.06
N ALA A 413 14.33 20.08 -20.09
CA ALA A 413 14.39 19.22 -18.89
C ALA A 413 15.72 19.41 -18.12
N GLY A 414 16.86 19.34 -18.80
CA GLY A 414 18.16 19.51 -18.17
C GLY A 414 18.39 20.89 -17.53
N LEU A 415 17.87 21.96 -18.14
CA LEU A 415 17.97 23.31 -17.56
C LEU A 415 17.03 23.44 -16.36
N LEU A 416 15.84 22.85 -16.42
CA LEU A 416 14.89 22.85 -15.32
C LEU A 416 15.46 22.11 -14.10
N THR A 417 16.02 20.91 -14.29
CA THR A 417 16.72 20.16 -13.23
C THR A 417 17.87 20.95 -12.62
N GLN A 418 18.62 21.70 -13.44
CA GLN A 418 19.70 22.55 -12.93
C GLN A 418 19.17 23.73 -12.10
N LEU A 419 18.05 24.32 -12.50
CA LEU A 419 17.45 25.47 -11.81
C LEU A 419 16.74 25.06 -10.51
N THR A 420 16.23 23.83 -10.41
CA THR A 420 15.62 23.31 -9.19
C THR A 420 16.61 23.01 -8.07
N ASP A 421 17.92 22.96 -8.36
CA ASP A 421 18.97 22.90 -7.33
C ASP A 421 19.10 24.21 -6.52
N MET A 422 18.51 25.32 -7.00
CA MET A 422 18.45 26.57 -6.26
C MET A 422 17.51 26.49 -5.06
N ASP A 423 17.82 27.21 -3.99
CA ASP A 423 16.89 27.39 -2.89
C ASP A 423 15.62 28.12 -3.37
N GLY A 424 14.44 27.60 -2.98
CA GLY A 424 13.14 28.07 -3.44
C GLY A 424 12.50 27.09 -4.43
N GLY A 425 11.78 27.64 -5.41
CA GLY A 425 11.09 26.89 -6.46
C GLY A 425 11.12 27.57 -7.82
N VAL A 426 10.57 26.89 -8.82
CA VAL A 426 10.41 27.38 -10.19
C VAL A 426 8.94 27.69 -10.43
N LEU A 427 8.63 28.91 -10.85
CA LEU A 427 7.27 29.35 -11.19
C LEU A 427 7.05 29.27 -12.70
N VAL A 428 6.04 28.51 -13.11
CA VAL A 428 5.61 28.34 -14.49
C VAL A 428 4.14 28.71 -14.68
N ASP A 429 3.77 29.08 -15.90
CA ASP A 429 2.38 29.25 -16.32
C ASP A 429 1.75 27.92 -16.80
N PRO A 430 0.44 27.87 -17.07
CA PRO A 430 -0.22 26.65 -17.54
C PRO A 430 0.21 26.20 -18.94
N GLN A 431 1.02 26.99 -19.66
CA GLN A 431 1.62 26.63 -20.94
C GLN A 431 3.06 26.11 -20.78
N GLY A 432 3.53 25.94 -19.54
CA GLY A 432 4.86 25.42 -19.21
C GLY A 432 6.00 26.43 -19.33
N ARG A 433 5.71 27.73 -19.54
CA ARG A 433 6.76 28.77 -19.57
C ARG A 433 7.12 29.18 -18.16
N CYS A 434 8.41 29.22 -17.87
CA CYS A 434 8.93 29.71 -16.60
C CYS A 434 8.97 31.24 -16.57
N HIS A 435 8.45 31.82 -15.49
CA HIS A 435 8.39 33.27 -15.24
C HIS A 435 9.30 33.72 -14.10
N ALA A 436 9.64 32.82 -13.16
CA ALA A 436 10.58 33.11 -12.08
C ALA A 436 11.29 31.85 -11.55
N ILE A 437 12.49 32.04 -11.03
CA ILE A 437 13.34 31.01 -10.40
C ILE A 437 13.75 31.42 -8.99
N GLY A 438 14.07 30.44 -8.13
CA GLY A 438 14.41 30.70 -6.73
C GLY A 438 13.25 31.29 -5.93
N VAL A 439 12.02 30.93 -6.30
CA VAL A 439 10.78 31.49 -5.74
C VAL A 439 10.59 30.98 -4.32
N ILE A 440 10.56 31.90 -3.35
CA ILE A 440 10.13 31.59 -2.00
C ILE A 440 8.65 31.96 -1.90
N LEU A 441 7.79 30.97 -1.62
CA LEU A 441 6.37 31.21 -1.39
C LEU A 441 6.15 31.88 -0.02
N ASP A 442 5.34 32.93 0.01
CA ASP A 442 4.85 33.58 1.22
C ASP A 442 3.53 32.97 1.70
N GLY A 443 3.05 33.36 2.88
CA GLY A 443 1.74 32.95 3.37
C GLY A 443 1.58 33.06 4.88
N LYS A 444 0.33 33.04 5.35
CA LYS A 444 0.00 33.14 6.78
C LYS A 444 -0.08 31.77 7.43
N ALA A 445 0.44 31.65 8.66
CA ALA A 445 0.26 30.45 9.46
C ALA A 445 -1.21 30.37 9.94
N GLN A 446 -1.97 29.41 9.40
CA GLN A 446 -3.39 29.20 9.70
C GLN A 446 -3.68 27.83 10.34
N GLY A 447 -2.67 27.14 10.87
CA GLY A 447 -2.84 25.84 11.54
C GLY A 447 -2.99 24.62 10.61
N LYS A 448 -3.06 24.82 9.28
CA LYS A 448 -3.05 23.72 8.29
C LYS A 448 -1.65 23.13 8.01
N GLY A 449 -0.60 23.73 8.55
CA GLY A 449 0.78 23.25 8.39
C GLY A 449 1.11 22.13 9.37
N ASP A 450 2.06 21.28 9.01
CA ASP A 450 2.54 20.16 9.82
C ASP A 450 4.00 20.41 10.26
N PRO A 451 4.26 20.67 11.55
CA PRO A 451 5.62 20.91 12.06
C PRO A 451 6.59 19.75 11.81
N ALA A 452 6.11 18.53 11.59
CA ALA A 452 6.95 17.38 11.27
C ALA A 452 7.44 17.38 9.81
N ARG A 453 6.84 18.21 8.95
CA ARG A 453 7.17 18.31 7.51
C ARG A 453 8.17 19.42 7.22
N GLY A 454 8.85 19.30 6.09
CA GLY A 454 9.87 20.27 5.64
C GLY A 454 9.33 21.68 5.36
N SER A 455 10.23 22.66 5.33
CA SER A 455 9.91 24.08 5.11
C SER A 455 9.22 24.34 3.76
N ARG A 456 9.65 23.67 2.68
CA ARG A 456 9.04 23.77 1.34
C ARG A 456 7.56 23.39 1.36
N PHE A 457 7.23 22.24 1.94
CA PHE A 457 5.85 21.78 2.10
C PHE A 457 5.02 22.77 2.92
N ASN A 458 5.53 23.17 4.08
CA ASN A 458 4.82 24.09 4.96
C ASN A 458 4.62 25.48 4.35
N ASN A 459 5.57 25.97 3.55
CA ASN A 459 5.42 27.24 2.83
C ASN A 459 4.36 27.13 1.73
N ALA A 460 4.36 26.04 0.96
CA ALA A 460 3.33 25.78 -0.05
C ALA A 460 1.92 25.73 0.56
N VAL A 461 1.76 25.04 1.69
CA VAL A 461 0.48 24.97 2.41
C VAL A 461 0.01 26.36 2.90
N ARG A 462 0.92 27.17 3.45
CA ARG A 462 0.61 28.54 3.90
C ARG A 462 0.25 29.46 2.73
N TYR A 463 0.95 29.33 1.62
CA TYR A 463 0.69 30.08 0.39
C TYR A 463 -0.71 29.77 -0.14
N LEU A 464 -1.03 28.49 -0.34
CA LEU A 464 -2.34 28.05 -0.80
C LEU A 464 -3.47 28.44 0.18
N GLY A 465 -3.20 28.45 1.48
CA GLY A 465 -4.13 28.97 2.49
C GLY A 465 -4.31 30.49 2.51
N SER A 466 -3.50 31.24 1.74
CA SER A 466 -3.57 32.70 1.65
C SER A 466 -4.41 33.20 0.46
N ASN A 467 -5.20 32.31 -0.14
CA ASN A 467 -6.09 32.57 -1.26
C ASN A 467 -5.37 33.11 -2.52
N PRO A 468 -4.34 32.40 -3.02
CA PRO A 468 -3.64 32.79 -4.24
C PRO A 468 -4.52 32.56 -5.48
N PRO A 469 -4.09 33.03 -6.67
CA PRO A 469 -4.66 32.55 -7.93
C PRO A 469 -4.65 31.02 -7.98
N ALA A 470 -5.49 30.43 -8.85
CA ALA A 470 -5.49 28.99 -9.09
C ALA A 470 -4.05 28.51 -9.31
N THR A 471 -3.55 27.67 -8.40
CA THR A 471 -2.14 27.30 -8.32
C THR A 471 -1.99 25.86 -7.87
N ILE A 472 -1.14 25.12 -8.57
CA ILE A 472 -0.66 23.80 -8.17
C ILE A 472 0.80 23.95 -7.72
N VAL A 473 1.14 23.38 -6.56
CA VAL A 473 2.52 23.33 -6.08
C VAL A 473 2.92 21.87 -5.92
N ILE A 474 3.93 21.46 -6.67
CA ILE A 474 4.54 20.13 -6.53
C ILE A 474 5.79 20.27 -5.69
N VAL A 475 5.79 19.65 -4.52
CA VAL A 475 6.90 19.65 -3.57
C VAL A 475 7.57 18.29 -3.61
N TYR A 476 8.84 18.29 -4.00
CA TYR A 476 9.72 17.15 -3.97
C TYR A 476 10.57 17.23 -2.71
N SER A 477 10.43 16.25 -1.83
CA SER A 477 11.22 16.17 -0.61
C SER A 477 12.56 15.51 -0.88
N ALA A 478 13.56 15.82 -0.04
CA ALA A 478 14.87 15.18 -0.12
C ALA A 478 14.81 13.66 0.14
N ASP A 479 13.82 13.21 0.92
CA ASP A 479 13.52 11.80 1.20
C ASP A 479 12.80 11.07 0.05
N GLY A 480 12.59 11.72 -1.10
CA GLY A 480 11.92 11.14 -2.26
C GLY A 480 10.39 11.26 -2.23
N THR A 481 9.79 11.85 -1.18
CA THR A 481 8.34 12.09 -1.16
C THR A 481 7.94 13.19 -2.14
N ILE A 482 6.98 12.89 -3.02
CA ILE A 482 6.36 13.87 -3.91
C ILE A 482 4.98 14.25 -3.37
N ASN A 483 4.72 15.55 -3.22
CA ASN A 483 3.42 16.07 -2.79
C ASN A 483 2.90 17.03 -3.83
N ILE A 484 1.73 16.74 -4.39
CA ILE A 484 1.01 17.64 -5.29
C ILE A 484 -0.02 18.38 -4.44
N LEU A 485 0.08 19.70 -4.37
CA LEU A 485 -0.79 20.56 -3.58
C LEU A 485 -1.60 21.48 -4.51
N PRO A 486 -2.86 21.80 -4.18
CA PRO A 486 -3.60 21.36 -3.00
C PRO A 486 -3.96 19.88 -3.03
N GLN A 487 -4.21 19.30 -1.85
CA GLN A 487 -4.75 17.95 -1.69
C GLN A 487 -6.28 18.06 -1.68
N LEU A 488 -6.91 17.76 -2.81
CA LEU A 488 -8.35 17.82 -3.00
C LEU A 488 -8.92 16.41 -2.98
N HIS A 489 -10.18 16.30 -2.54
CA HIS A 489 -10.93 15.07 -2.69
C HIS A 489 -11.15 14.72 -4.20
N PRO A 490 -11.21 13.42 -4.56
CA PRO A 490 -11.52 12.98 -5.92
C PRO A 490 -12.83 13.57 -6.47
N ARG A 491 -12.97 13.63 -7.80
CA ARG A 491 -14.28 13.86 -8.41
C ARG A 491 -15.12 12.59 -8.28
N VAL A 492 -16.41 12.73 -8.01
CA VAL A 492 -17.35 11.60 -7.92
C VAL A 492 -18.63 11.90 -8.71
N ASP A 493 -19.34 10.87 -9.13
CA ASP A 493 -20.67 11.04 -9.72
C ASP A 493 -21.69 11.38 -8.62
N LYS A 494 -22.53 12.39 -8.84
CA LYS A 494 -23.63 12.77 -7.94
C LYS A 494 -24.54 11.58 -7.62
N ALA A 495 -24.79 10.70 -8.59
CA ALA A 495 -25.62 9.52 -8.42
C ALA A 495 -25.06 8.55 -7.37
N VAL A 496 -23.74 8.42 -7.24
CA VAL A 496 -23.10 7.56 -6.23
C VAL A 496 -23.36 8.10 -4.83
N VAL A 497 -23.24 9.42 -4.64
CA VAL A 497 -23.52 10.07 -3.35
C VAL A 497 -25.01 9.96 -3.02
N THR A 498 -25.89 10.22 -3.98
CA THR A 498 -27.35 10.08 -3.78
C THR A 498 -27.74 8.65 -3.44
N SER A 499 -27.20 7.65 -4.15
CA SER A 499 -27.47 6.23 -3.85
C SER A 499 -27.04 5.86 -2.44
N ALA A 500 -25.83 6.24 -2.02
CA ALA A 500 -25.35 5.93 -0.68
C ALA A 500 -26.23 6.53 0.43
N VAL A 501 -26.75 7.74 0.21
CA VAL A 501 -27.71 8.37 1.13
C VAL A 501 -29.02 7.59 1.15
N ASP A 502 -29.59 7.29 -0.02
CA ASP A 502 -30.86 6.58 -0.13
C ASP A 502 -30.78 5.16 0.46
N ASP A 503 -29.68 4.45 0.22
CA ASP A 503 -29.41 3.10 0.73
C ASP A 503 -29.36 3.10 2.27
N TYR A 504 -28.65 4.06 2.89
CA TYR A 504 -28.62 4.17 4.35
C TYR A 504 -29.99 4.55 4.92
N LEU A 505 -30.71 5.49 4.30
CA LEU A 505 -32.04 5.89 4.75
C LEU A 505 -33.05 4.74 4.65
N ALA A 506 -32.96 3.91 3.61
CA ALA A 506 -33.75 2.70 3.46
C ALA A 506 -33.42 1.69 4.56
N ALA A 507 -32.14 1.37 4.76
CA ALA A 507 -31.68 0.43 5.79
C ALA A 507 -32.10 0.88 7.20
N ALA A 508 -31.89 2.16 7.54
CA ALA A 508 -32.26 2.75 8.83
C ALA A 508 -33.78 2.80 9.10
N SER A 509 -34.59 2.66 8.05
CA SER A 509 -36.06 2.68 8.14
C SER A 509 -36.67 1.28 8.30
N THR A 510 -35.89 0.20 8.15
CA THR A 510 -36.37 -1.17 8.30
C THR A 510 -36.83 -1.51 9.74
N ASP A 511 -37.77 -2.44 9.85
CA ASP A 511 -38.26 -2.97 11.13
C ASP A 511 -38.55 -4.49 10.97
N PRO A 512 -37.78 -5.39 11.64
CA PRO A 512 -36.66 -5.09 12.54
C PRO A 512 -35.44 -4.52 11.79
N LEU A 513 -34.61 -3.76 12.51
CA LEU A 513 -33.41 -3.12 11.95
C LEU A 513 -32.32 -4.16 11.66
N ASP A 514 -31.82 -4.19 10.42
CA ASP A 514 -30.59 -4.94 10.11
C ASP A 514 -29.37 -4.08 10.47
N VAL A 515 -28.73 -4.42 11.59
CA VAL A 515 -27.58 -3.68 12.14
C VAL A 515 -26.40 -3.68 11.18
N HIS A 516 -26.20 -4.77 10.42
CA HIS A 516 -25.04 -4.87 9.55
C HIS A 516 -25.24 -4.16 8.23
N GLU A 517 -26.41 -4.32 7.60
CA GLU A 517 -26.77 -3.55 6.42
C GLU A 517 -26.72 -2.05 6.72
N THR A 518 -27.30 -1.64 7.85
CA THR A 518 -27.26 -0.25 8.32
C THR A 518 -25.84 0.23 8.60
N SER A 519 -24.99 -0.59 9.26
CA SER A 519 -23.60 -0.23 9.53
C SER A 519 -22.76 -0.13 8.26
N ASN A 520 -22.96 -1.03 7.28
CA ASN A 520 -22.26 -1.00 6.00
C ASN A 520 -22.65 0.23 5.20
N ALA A 521 -23.95 0.51 5.09
CA ALA A 521 -24.45 1.70 4.41
C ALA A 521 -23.93 2.99 5.10
N TRP A 522 -23.87 2.99 6.44
CA TRP A 522 -23.27 4.09 7.20
C TRP A 522 -21.77 4.28 6.95
N ASP A 523 -21.03 3.18 6.79
CA ASP A 523 -19.61 3.23 6.43
C ASP A 523 -19.40 3.85 5.04
N VAL A 524 -20.25 3.53 4.05
CA VAL A 524 -20.22 4.17 2.73
C VAL A 524 -20.54 5.67 2.83
N VAL A 525 -21.57 6.05 3.61
CA VAL A 525 -21.91 7.47 3.85
C VAL A 525 -20.74 8.22 4.48
N LYS A 526 -20.02 7.61 5.44
CA LYS A 526 -18.83 8.21 6.06
C LYS A 526 -17.70 8.43 5.07
N LEU A 527 -17.48 7.51 4.12
CA LEU A 527 -16.48 7.69 3.06
C LEU A 527 -16.83 8.87 2.13
N LEU A 528 -18.12 9.18 1.98
CA LEU A 528 -18.62 10.25 1.12
C LEU A 528 -19.01 11.53 1.87
N CYS A 529 -18.67 11.64 3.16
CA CYS A 529 -19.15 12.73 4.01
C CYS A 529 -18.78 14.13 3.50
N PHE A 530 -17.64 14.24 2.80
CA PHE A 530 -17.19 15.49 2.17
C PHE A 530 -18.18 16.02 1.12
N TYR A 531 -18.89 15.14 0.41
CA TYR A 531 -19.76 15.50 -0.72
C TYR A 531 -21.22 15.73 -0.32
N LEU A 532 -21.56 15.55 0.96
CA LEU A 532 -22.92 15.66 1.43
C LEU A 532 -23.35 17.13 1.53
N SER A 533 -24.53 17.42 0.99
CA SER A 533 -25.22 18.71 1.21
C SER A 533 -25.75 18.82 2.64
N ASP A 534 -26.03 20.05 3.09
CA ASP A 534 -26.66 20.31 4.39
C ASP A 534 -27.95 19.50 4.58
N GLN A 535 -28.80 19.45 3.55
CA GLN A 535 -30.05 18.69 3.58
C GLN A 535 -29.80 17.19 3.76
N GLN A 536 -28.82 16.61 3.06
CA GLN A 536 -28.48 15.20 3.21
C GLN A 536 -27.90 14.91 4.60
N CYS A 537 -27.01 15.76 5.11
CA CYS A 537 -26.49 15.66 6.48
C CYS A 537 -27.61 15.66 7.52
N GLU A 538 -28.59 16.57 7.41
CA GLU A 538 -29.75 16.61 8.30
C GLU A 538 -30.58 15.31 8.23
N MET A 539 -30.88 14.81 7.04
CA MET A 539 -31.64 13.57 6.85
C MET A 539 -30.92 12.36 7.43
N LEU A 540 -29.61 12.24 7.17
CA LEU A 540 -28.76 11.17 7.68
C LEU A 540 -28.64 11.20 9.20
N ASN A 541 -28.45 12.39 9.79
CA ASN A 541 -28.37 12.55 11.25
C ASN A 541 -29.69 12.17 11.92
N GLN A 542 -30.84 12.55 11.35
CA GLN A 542 -32.15 12.16 11.86
C GLN A 542 -32.35 10.64 11.82
N ALA A 543 -32.02 10.00 10.69
CA ALA A 543 -32.08 8.55 10.56
C ALA A 543 -31.12 7.84 11.53
N ARG A 544 -29.90 8.37 11.71
CA ARG A 544 -28.92 7.86 12.68
C ARG A 544 -29.42 7.94 14.12
N VAL A 545 -30.07 9.02 14.54
CA VAL A 545 -30.63 9.12 15.90
C VAL A 545 -31.64 7.99 16.15
N ARG A 546 -32.48 7.66 15.16
CA ARG A 546 -33.39 6.51 15.25
C ARG A 546 -32.63 5.18 15.40
N VAL A 547 -31.57 4.97 14.63
CA VAL A 547 -30.71 3.77 14.72
C VAL A 547 -30.06 3.69 16.09
N ASP A 548 -29.46 4.77 16.58
CA ASP A 548 -28.83 4.83 17.91
C ASP A 548 -29.85 4.52 19.03
N GLU A 549 -31.09 5.04 18.94
CA GLU A 549 -32.16 4.73 19.89
C GLU A 549 -32.58 3.26 19.85
N TRP A 550 -32.54 2.64 18.66
CA TRP A 550 -32.79 1.21 18.50
C TRP A 550 -31.63 0.38 19.07
N GLU A 551 -30.38 0.73 18.79
CA GLU A 551 -29.17 0.09 19.34
C GLU A 551 -29.17 0.17 20.88
N GLU A 552 -29.49 1.33 21.46
CA GLU A 552 -29.54 1.53 22.91
C GLU A 552 -30.62 0.65 23.57
N LYS A 553 -31.76 0.44 22.92
CA LYS A 553 -32.84 -0.42 23.42
C LYS A 553 -32.52 -1.91 23.30
N ASN A 554 -31.80 -2.34 22.27
CA ASN A 554 -31.65 -3.76 21.91
C ASN A 554 -30.25 -4.35 22.20
N LEU A 555 -29.18 -3.54 22.22
CA LEU A 555 -27.78 -4.03 22.30
C LEU A 555 -27.04 -3.63 23.59
N ASN A 556 -27.67 -2.88 24.50
CA ASN A 556 -27.10 -2.42 25.79
C ASN A 556 -25.75 -1.66 25.70
N PHE A 557 -25.35 -1.17 24.52
CA PHE A 557 -24.26 -0.23 24.35
C PHE A 557 -24.68 0.87 23.37
N ARG A 558 -24.05 2.05 23.50
CA ARG A 558 -24.32 3.21 22.65
C ARG A 558 -23.04 3.61 21.95
N ILE A 559 -23.01 3.53 20.62
CA ILE A 559 -21.92 4.10 19.83
C ILE A 559 -22.20 5.58 19.68
N VAL A 560 -21.45 6.42 20.39
CA VAL A 560 -21.57 7.87 20.28
C VAL A 560 -20.89 8.31 18.99
N ARG A 561 -21.68 8.74 18.01
CA ARG A 561 -21.22 9.25 16.72
C ARG A 561 -21.49 10.76 16.66
N SER A 562 -20.54 11.52 16.13
CA SER A 562 -20.74 12.95 15.87
C SER A 562 -21.72 13.16 14.71
N ASP A 563 -22.48 14.24 14.76
CA ASP A 563 -23.32 14.64 13.64
C ASP A 563 -22.49 14.96 12.40
N LEU A 564 -22.99 14.55 11.25
CA LEU A 564 -22.47 14.96 9.96
C LEU A 564 -22.80 16.43 9.74
N ILE A 565 -21.82 17.18 9.26
CA ILE A 565 -21.95 18.60 8.91
C ILE A 565 -21.42 18.73 7.49
N ALA A 566 -22.12 19.44 6.61
CA ALA A 566 -21.64 19.66 5.26
C ALA A 566 -20.28 20.38 5.30
N ASN A 567 -19.38 19.97 4.41
CA ASN A 567 -18.05 20.56 4.38
C ASN A 567 -18.09 21.90 3.62
N PRO A 568 -17.63 23.01 4.20
CA PRO A 568 -17.65 24.32 3.53
C PRO A 568 -16.76 24.40 2.29
N ASP A 569 -15.77 23.50 2.15
CA ASP A 569 -14.86 23.46 1.00
C ASP A 569 -15.49 22.71 -0.21
N MET A 570 -16.63 22.05 -0.01
CA MET A 570 -17.36 21.33 -1.06
C MET A 570 -17.99 22.32 -2.06
N ASN A 571 -17.82 22.08 -3.36
CA ASN A 571 -18.42 22.86 -4.44
C ASN A 571 -18.56 22.04 -5.74
N ASP A 572 -19.04 22.66 -6.82
CA ASP A 572 -19.35 21.95 -8.07
C ASP A 572 -18.14 21.33 -8.80
N SER A 573 -16.90 21.76 -8.51
CA SER A 573 -15.69 21.19 -9.12
C SER A 573 -15.35 19.76 -8.67
N TYR A 574 -16.09 19.22 -7.70
CA TYR A 574 -15.94 17.86 -7.19
C TYR A 574 -16.87 16.84 -7.86
N TRP A 575 -17.66 17.28 -8.84
CA TRP A 575 -18.53 16.41 -9.61
C TRP A 575 -17.90 16.04 -10.96
N LEU A 576 -18.13 14.80 -11.40
CA LEU A 576 -17.80 14.32 -12.74
C LEU A 576 -18.80 14.78 -13.80
#